data_AF-R8CJG8-F1
#
_entry.id   AF-R8CJG8-F1
#
_cell.length_a   1.000
_cell.length_b   1.000
_cell.length_c   1.000
_cell.angle_alpha   90.00
_cell.angle_beta   90.00
_cell.angle_gamma   90.00
#
_symmetry.space_group_name_H-M   'P 1'
#
loop_
_entity.id
_entity.type
_entity.pdbx_description
1 polymer ?
#
loop_
_entity_poly.entity_id
_entity_poly.type
_entity_poly.pdbx_seq_one_letter_code
_entity_poly.pdbx_strand_id
1 'polypeptide(L)'
;MKPLISIILTSYNKPSLINQVIESVQMQTFKEWELFIMDDNSYPDTINIIKKYLDDPRIYYKNSFILGNERYKTTRYATLINEALPLTCGDYICYLTDDTMYVPNRLAEMSSFLQKSPEIDVVYSSQHVKCVDYNLQPTHEYVRKASEILYTAANVVDHCSVMHTRRILLKVYQKYSNYWETDPLYWFNGDAMFWKRLNTFQPFYPINKVLDITFKTPFSFQNLYANLPSKDLNGILLRNSQGDVFLVDNYKRRPISKEMLSYFKYNQNQIVPIPEPFIYKYTEGPSITLTEPIPNLRVVKNEKGELFYIENNQKRPFINTTAFRKFKFSVQEIIKVSQRSLDEFSDGPPIYPNLSNYTILPEGKVFIYHHNYFIMTDRMLHPIDKDMLQKLYLLKNCIPISKTSLSYFKIGPPISSYPSHLAEEYQED
;
A
#
# COMPACT_ATOMS: atom_id res chain seq x y z
N MET A 1 25.72 -30.27 -7.04
CA MET A 1 26.06 -29.56 -8.30
C MET A 1 25.96 -28.07 -8.03
N LYS A 2 26.88 -27.25 -8.55
CA LYS A 2 26.78 -25.77 -8.42
C LYS A 2 25.56 -25.30 -9.25
N PRO A 3 24.61 -24.55 -8.69
CA PRO A 3 23.51 -24.01 -9.47
C PRO A 3 24.04 -22.95 -10.45
N LEU A 4 23.48 -22.90 -11.66
CA LEU A 4 23.79 -21.88 -12.66
C LEU A 4 22.90 -20.64 -12.48
N ILE A 5 21.67 -20.83 -12.01
CA ILE A 5 20.68 -19.75 -11.87
C ILE A 5 20.26 -19.64 -10.40
N SER A 6 20.36 -18.43 -9.85
CA SER A 6 19.81 -18.11 -8.54
C SER A 6 18.50 -17.34 -8.71
N ILE A 7 17.44 -17.84 -8.09
CA ILE A 7 16.13 -17.21 -8.07
C ILE A 7 15.89 -16.64 -6.68
N ILE A 8 15.54 -15.37 -6.61
CA ILE A 8 15.20 -14.71 -5.34
C ILE A 8 13.70 -14.44 -5.36
N LEU A 9 12.97 -15.20 -4.55
CA LEU A 9 11.54 -15.02 -4.30
C LEU A 9 11.35 -14.19 -3.04
N THR A 10 10.66 -13.05 -3.15
CA THR A 10 10.18 -12.33 -1.96
C THR A 10 8.73 -12.71 -1.67
N SER A 11 8.42 -12.98 -0.39
CA SER A 11 7.08 -13.38 0.02
C SER A 11 6.58 -12.56 1.20
N TYR A 12 5.31 -12.15 1.14
CA TYR A 12 4.60 -11.53 2.23
C TYR A 12 3.08 -11.70 2.11
N ASN A 13 2.52 -12.59 2.94
CA ASN A 13 1.08 -12.73 3.18
C ASN A 13 0.19 -13.03 1.95
N LYS A 14 0.67 -13.84 1.00
CA LYS A 14 -0.14 -14.33 -0.14
C LYS A 14 -0.33 -15.86 -0.13
N PRO A 15 -1.06 -16.42 0.86
CA PRO A 15 -1.20 -17.87 1.01
C PRO A 15 -1.93 -18.55 -0.17
N SER A 16 -2.73 -17.81 -0.94
CA SER A 16 -3.53 -18.35 -2.05
C SER A 16 -2.75 -18.68 -3.32
N LEU A 17 -1.56 -18.10 -3.51
CA LEU A 17 -0.76 -18.23 -4.73
C LEU A 17 0.62 -18.83 -4.49
N ILE A 18 1.19 -18.66 -3.28
CA ILE A 18 2.58 -19.04 -2.98
C ILE A 18 2.91 -20.50 -3.31
N ASN A 19 1.96 -21.43 -3.16
CA ASN A 19 2.16 -22.83 -3.53
C ASN A 19 2.42 -22.99 -5.05
N GLN A 20 1.58 -22.36 -5.88
CA GLN A 20 1.71 -22.39 -7.34
C GLN A 20 2.99 -21.70 -7.81
N VAL A 21 3.39 -20.62 -7.13
CA VAL A 21 4.65 -19.92 -7.41
C VAL A 21 5.85 -20.84 -7.20
N ILE A 22 5.96 -21.50 -6.04
CA ILE A 22 7.09 -22.39 -5.74
C ILE A 22 7.08 -23.62 -6.66
N GLU A 23 5.90 -24.22 -6.90
CA GLU A 23 5.74 -25.34 -7.82
C GLU A 23 6.18 -24.97 -9.25
N SER A 24 5.91 -23.74 -9.71
CA SER A 24 6.34 -23.27 -11.03
C SER A 24 7.86 -23.24 -11.20
N VAL A 25 8.61 -23.02 -10.11
CA VAL A 25 10.08 -23.10 -10.08
C VAL A 25 10.52 -24.57 -10.07
N GLN A 26 9.89 -25.41 -9.26
CA GLN A 26 10.21 -26.85 -9.20
C GLN A 26 10.00 -27.55 -10.55
N MET A 27 8.97 -27.14 -11.29
CA MET A 27 8.60 -27.67 -12.60
C MET A 27 9.46 -27.14 -13.76
N GLN A 28 10.42 -26.25 -13.51
CA GLN A 28 11.31 -25.76 -14.57
C GLN A 28 12.03 -26.91 -15.28
N THR A 29 12.12 -26.86 -16.61
CA THR A 29 12.80 -27.87 -17.42
C THR A 29 14.32 -27.83 -17.20
N PHE A 30 14.88 -26.63 -16.99
CA PHE A 30 16.25 -26.44 -16.56
C PHE A 30 16.39 -26.80 -15.06
N LYS A 31 17.39 -27.61 -14.69
CA LYS A 31 17.48 -28.19 -13.33
C LYS A 31 18.56 -27.58 -12.42
N GLU A 32 19.53 -26.87 -12.99
CA GLU A 32 20.66 -26.29 -12.26
C GLU A 32 20.31 -24.91 -11.69
N TRP A 33 19.36 -24.89 -10.76
CA TRP A 33 18.93 -23.67 -10.08
C TRP A 33 18.93 -23.84 -8.56
N GLU A 34 18.95 -22.70 -7.88
CA GLU A 34 18.65 -22.56 -6.46
C GLU A 34 17.57 -21.49 -6.29
N LEU A 35 16.74 -21.65 -5.26
CA LEU A 35 15.65 -20.72 -4.93
C LEU A 35 15.84 -20.22 -3.51
N PHE A 36 15.96 -18.91 -3.33
CA PHE A 36 15.93 -18.25 -2.04
C PHE A 36 14.55 -17.65 -1.81
N ILE A 37 13.82 -18.21 -0.86
CA ILE A 37 12.53 -17.70 -0.38
C ILE A 37 12.80 -16.76 0.78
N MET A 38 12.72 -15.46 0.50
CA MET A 38 12.91 -14.37 1.45
C MET A 38 11.53 -13.92 1.94
N ASP A 39 11.12 -14.47 3.07
CA ASP A 39 9.83 -14.20 3.68
C ASP A 39 9.92 -13.00 4.62
N ASP A 40 9.11 -11.97 4.39
CA ASP A 40 9.08 -10.78 5.23
C ASP A 40 8.24 -11.00 6.48
N ASN A 41 8.46 -12.10 7.19
CA ASN A 41 7.74 -12.47 8.40
C ASN A 41 6.22 -12.54 8.17
N SER A 42 5.82 -13.40 7.22
CA SER A 42 4.40 -13.64 6.93
C SER A 42 3.66 -14.30 8.09
N TYR A 43 2.33 -14.34 7.99
CA TYR A 43 1.49 -15.09 8.92
C TYR A 43 1.63 -16.61 8.77
N PRO A 44 1.19 -17.39 9.78
CA PRO A 44 1.32 -18.85 9.78
C PRO A 44 0.80 -19.54 8.52
N ASP A 45 -0.29 -19.07 7.93
CA ASP A 45 -0.87 -19.69 6.72
C ASP A 45 0.11 -19.69 5.54
N THR A 46 0.86 -18.59 5.33
CA THR A 46 1.86 -18.51 4.26
C THR A 46 3.11 -19.32 4.62
N ILE A 47 3.61 -19.16 5.86
CA ILE A 47 4.81 -19.87 6.33
C ILE A 47 4.62 -21.38 6.28
N ASN A 48 3.46 -21.89 6.70
CA ASN A 48 3.15 -23.32 6.72
C ASN A 48 3.08 -23.91 5.32
N ILE A 49 2.71 -23.13 4.30
CA ILE A 49 2.77 -23.56 2.91
C ILE A 49 4.22 -23.63 2.45
N ILE A 50 5.02 -22.58 2.68
CA ILE A 50 6.44 -22.54 2.29
C ILE A 50 7.21 -23.72 2.88
N LYS A 51 6.97 -24.04 4.16
CA LYS A 51 7.65 -25.14 4.87
C LYS A 51 7.50 -26.50 4.18
N LYS A 52 6.42 -26.73 3.42
CA LYS A 52 6.19 -28.00 2.70
C LYS A 52 7.20 -28.25 1.57
N TYR A 53 7.89 -27.21 1.11
CA TYR A 53 8.82 -27.29 -0.02
C TYR A 53 10.29 -27.34 0.41
N LEU A 54 10.59 -27.24 1.71
CA LEU A 54 11.97 -27.16 2.22
C LEU A 54 12.72 -28.50 2.22
N ASP A 55 12.04 -29.60 1.89
CA ASP A 55 12.68 -30.90 1.66
C ASP A 55 13.44 -30.93 0.33
N ASP A 56 13.18 -29.99 -0.60
CA ASP A 56 13.97 -29.83 -1.82
C ASP A 56 15.29 -29.11 -1.49
N PRO A 57 16.46 -29.76 -1.64
CA PRO A 57 17.74 -29.19 -1.22
C PRO A 57 18.19 -27.97 -2.04
N ARG A 58 17.45 -27.62 -3.11
CA ARG A 58 17.68 -26.40 -3.91
C ARG A 58 16.95 -25.19 -3.35
N ILE A 59 16.07 -25.37 -2.37
CA ILE A 59 15.21 -24.32 -1.80
C ILE A 59 15.75 -23.91 -0.43
N TYR A 60 16.07 -22.63 -0.30
CA TYR A 60 16.53 -21.99 0.93
C TYR A 60 15.46 -21.03 1.43
N TYR A 61 15.24 -21.00 2.74
CA TYR A 61 14.25 -20.12 3.37
C TYR A 61 14.90 -19.21 4.41
N LYS A 62 14.59 -17.92 4.35
CA LYS A 62 14.95 -16.95 5.37
C LYS A 62 13.73 -16.11 5.73
N ASN A 63 13.46 -16.02 7.03
CA ASN A 63 12.46 -15.12 7.59
C ASN A 63 13.14 -13.84 8.08
N SER A 64 12.55 -12.68 7.80
CA SER A 64 13.10 -11.38 8.21
C SER A 64 12.91 -11.05 9.69
N PHE A 65 11.91 -11.66 10.34
CA PHE A 65 11.43 -11.35 11.68
C PHE A 65 11.03 -9.87 11.89
N ILE A 66 10.80 -9.12 10.82
CA ILE A 66 10.40 -7.71 10.87
C ILE A 66 8.92 -7.61 11.26
N LEU A 67 8.62 -6.67 12.17
CA LEU A 67 7.30 -6.44 12.73
C LEU A 67 6.96 -4.95 12.78
N GLY A 68 5.66 -4.65 12.76
CA GLY A 68 5.17 -3.32 13.06
C GLY A 68 5.79 -2.23 12.18
N ASN A 69 6.14 -1.11 12.82
CA ASN A 69 6.63 0.08 12.14
C ASN A 69 8.02 -0.09 11.53
N GLU A 70 8.78 -1.11 11.93
CA GLU A 70 10.05 -1.45 11.27
C GLU A 70 9.86 -1.78 9.79
N ARG A 71 8.67 -2.24 9.41
CA ARG A 71 8.32 -2.52 8.00
C ARG A 71 8.40 -1.29 7.12
N TYR A 72 8.09 -0.11 7.64
CA TYR A 72 8.04 1.12 6.83
C TYR A 72 9.40 1.83 6.71
N LYS A 73 10.44 1.35 7.42
CA LYS A 73 11.76 1.99 7.40
C LYS A 73 12.52 1.82 6.10
N THR A 74 12.25 0.75 5.36
CA THR A 74 12.91 0.46 4.08
C THR A 74 11.94 -0.19 3.11
N THR A 75 12.15 0.00 1.81
CA THR A 75 11.50 -0.80 0.78
C THR A 75 11.83 -2.29 1.00
N ARG A 76 10.87 -3.04 1.55
CA ARG A 76 11.13 -4.35 2.16
C ARG A 76 11.61 -5.41 1.19
N TYR A 77 10.97 -5.55 0.03
CA TYR A 77 11.39 -6.52 -0.98
C TYR A 77 12.81 -6.22 -1.50
N ALA A 78 13.16 -4.94 -1.71
CA ALA A 78 14.51 -4.54 -2.09
C ALA A 78 15.53 -4.90 -1.01
N THR A 79 15.17 -4.70 0.27
CA THR A 79 16.01 -5.09 1.42
C THR A 79 16.26 -6.60 1.43
N LEU A 80 15.20 -7.39 1.27
CA LEU A 80 15.27 -8.86 1.23
C LEU A 80 16.09 -9.37 0.04
N ILE A 81 15.96 -8.74 -1.13
CA ILE A 81 16.77 -9.07 -2.29
C ILE A 81 18.26 -8.77 -2.02
N ASN A 82 18.57 -7.59 -1.45
CA ASN A 82 19.94 -7.24 -1.07
C ASN A 82 20.53 -8.21 -0.02
N GLU A 83 19.72 -8.74 0.90
CA GLU A 83 20.14 -9.77 1.85
C GLU A 83 20.39 -11.12 1.18
N ALA A 84 19.63 -11.48 0.15
CA ALA A 84 19.75 -12.74 -0.57
C ALA A 84 20.92 -12.75 -1.55
N LEU A 85 21.17 -11.64 -2.25
CA LEU A 85 22.16 -11.55 -3.33
C LEU A 85 23.56 -12.08 -2.94
N PRO A 86 24.14 -11.75 -1.76
CA PRO A 86 25.44 -12.29 -1.33
C PRO A 86 25.43 -13.78 -0.97
N LEU A 87 24.26 -14.35 -0.68
CA LEU A 87 24.11 -15.76 -0.30
C LEU A 87 23.98 -16.69 -1.51
N THR A 88 23.55 -16.13 -2.64
CA THR A 88 23.37 -16.86 -3.91
C THR A 88 24.70 -17.11 -4.63
N CYS A 89 24.79 -18.18 -5.42
CA CYS A 89 26.02 -18.60 -6.11
C CYS A 89 25.90 -18.84 -7.63
N GLY A 90 24.69 -18.78 -8.20
CA GLY A 90 24.43 -18.91 -9.64
C GLY A 90 25.01 -17.75 -10.46
N ASP A 91 25.44 -18.02 -11.69
CA ASP A 91 26.04 -17.03 -12.58
C ASP A 91 24.98 -16.11 -13.21
N TYR A 92 23.70 -16.52 -13.18
CA TYR A 92 22.55 -15.72 -13.57
C TYR A 92 21.58 -15.51 -12.40
N ILE A 93 20.95 -14.34 -12.33
CA ILE A 93 20.01 -13.94 -11.28
C ILE A 93 18.63 -13.72 -11.88
N CYS A 94 17.61 -14.20 -11.18
CA CYS A 94 16.20 -13.93 -11.47
C CYS A 94 15.48 -13.47 -10.19
N TYR A 95 14.40 -12.71 -10.37
CA TYR A 95 13.57 -12.22 -9.27
C TYR A 95 12.14 -12.71 -9.43
N LEU A 96 11.52 -13.08 -8.32
CA LEU A 96 10.17 -13.64 -8.28
C LEU A 96 9.38 -13.04 -7.12
N THR A 97 8.08 -12.88 -7.31
CA THR A 97 7.12 -12.51 -6.28
C THR A 97 6.13 -13.64 -6.03
N ASP A 98 5.49 -13.61 -4.86
CA ASP A 98 4.52 -14.61 -4.40
C ASP A 98 3.15 -14.56 -5.07
N ASP A 99 3.04 -13.86 -6.19
CA ASP A 99 1.88 -13.77 -7.09
C ASP A 99 2.23 -13.91 -8.59
N THR A 100 3.46 -14.34 -8.90
CA THR A 100 3.91 -14.60 -10.28
C THR A 100 4.41 -16.03 -10.44
N MET A 101 3.98 -16.71 -11.51
CA MET A 101 4.45 -18.04 -11.88
C MET A 101 5.40 -17.97 -13.07
N TYR A 102 6.43 -18.81 -13.05
CA TYR A 102 7.26 -19.04 -14.23
C TYR A 102 6.66 -20.11 -15.13
N VAL A 103 6.68 -19.87 -16.44
CA VAL A 103 6.34 -20.95 -17.39
C VAL A 103 7.46 -22.00 -17.41
N PRO A 104 7.18 -23.27 -17.72
CA PRO A 104 8.14 -24.38 -17.51
C PRO A 104 9.51 -24.22 -18.17
N ASN A 105 9.62 -23.52 -19.30
CA ASN A 105 10.86 -23.33 -20.04
C ASN A 105 11.56 -21.98 -19.78
N ARG A 106 11.07 -21.13 -18.87
CA ARG A 106 11.63 -19.79 -18.64
C ARG A 106 13.14 -19.81 -18.40
N LEU A 107 13.59 -20.60 -17.43
CA LEU A 107 15.00 -20.64 -17.05
C LEU A 107 15.89 -21.08 -18.22
N ALA A 108 15.45 -22.08 -18.99
CA ALA A 108 16.20 -22.60 -20.13
C ALA A 108 16.31 -21.55 -21.24
N GLU A 109 15.21 -20.88 -21.58
CA GLU A 109 15.17 -19.86 -22.64
C GLU A 109 16.05 -18.66 -22.32
N MET A 110 15.91 -18.09 -21.11
CA MET A 110 16.65 -16.90 -20.71
C MET A 110 18.16 -17.16 -20.55
N SER A 111 18.53 -18.29 -19.95
CA SER A 111 19.94 -18.65 -19.80
C SER A 111 20.59 -19.03 -21.14
N SER A 112 19.88 -19.75 -22.02
CA SER A 112 20.38 -20.07 -23.36
C SER A 112 20.69 -18.80 -24.17
N PHE A 113 19.88 -17.76 -24.03
CA PHE A 113 20.13 -16.47 -24.67
C PHE A 113 21.45 -15.85 -24.16
N LEU A 114 21.60 -15.69 -22.84
CA LEU A 114 22.79 -15.09 -22.24
C LEU A 114 24.07 -15.92 -22.50
N GLN A 115 23.97 -17.24 -22.60
CA GLN A 115 25.11 -18.10 -22.93
C GLN A 115 25.57 -17.92 -24.38
N LYS A 116 24.64 -17.72 -25.32
CA LYS A 116 24.95 -17.52 -26.74
C LYS A 116 25.48 -16.13 -27.07
N SER A 117 25.20 -15.15 -26.22
CA SER A 117 25.60 -13.75 -26.36
C SER A 117 26.36 -13.28 -25.11
N PRO A 118 27.61 -13.73 -24.92
CA PRO A 118 28.38 -13.47 -23.70
C PRO A 118 28.64 -11.98 -23.41
N GLU A 119 28.51 -11.12 -24.41
CA GLU A 119 28.59 -9.65 -24.30
C GLU A 119 27.37 -9.03 -23.61
N ILE A 120 26.21 -9.70 -23.65
CA ILE A 120 24.94 -9.23 -23.08
C ILE A 120 24.87 -9.57 -21.59
N ASP A 121 24.39 -8.62 -20.79
CA ASP A 121 24.24 -8.77 -19.34
C ASP A 121 22.80 -8.92 -18.87
N VAL A 122 21.82 -8.42 -19.62
CA VAL A 122 20.43 -8.33 -19.17
C VAL A 122 19.48 -8.73 -20.29
N VAL A 123 18.57 -9.66 -19.99
CA VAL A 123 17.47 -10.04 -20.87
C VAL A 123 16.13 -9.92 -20.13
N TYR A 124 15.07 -9.70 -20.89
CA TYR A 124 13.72 -9.65 -20.35
C TYR A 124 12.71 -10.33 -21.28
N SER A 125 11.62 -10.84 -20.73
CA SER A 125 10.58 -11.57 -21.48
C SER A 125 9.26 -10.82 -21.55
N SER A 126 8.38 -11.26 -22.44
CA SER A 126 6.98 -10.88 -22.37
C SER A 126 6.35 -11.48 -21.10
N GLN A 127 5.37 -10.76 -20.54
CA GLN A 127 4.63 -11.16 -19.35
C GLN A 127 3.14 -11.28 -19.68
N HIS A 128 2.50 -12.34 -19.21
CA HIS A 128 1.05 -12.45 -19.22
C HIS A 128 0.48 -11.96 -17.88
N VAL A 129 -0.37 -10.94 -17.91
CA VAL A 129 -1.02 -10.40 -16.72
C VAL A 129 -2.48 -10.86 -16.68
N LYS A 130 -2.84 -11.56 -15.61
CA LYS A 130 -4.20 -12.02 -15.34
C LYS A 130 -4.82 -11.21 -14.22
N CYS A 131 -5.80 -10.36 -14.54
CA CYS A 131 -6.60 -9.67 -13.53
C CYS A 131 -7.74 -10.58 -13.09
N VAL A 132 -7.86 -10.79 -11.79
CA VAL A 132 -8.86 -11.72 -11.22
C VAL A 132 -9.70 -11.04 -10.15
N ASP A 133 -10.88 -11.61 -9.86
CA ASP A 133 -11.74 -11.17 -8.77
C ASP A 133 -11.31 -11.76 -7.41
N TYR A 134 -12.14 -11.58 -6.38
CA TYR A 134 -11.91 -12.12 -5.03
C TYR A 134 -11.88 -13.66 -4.97
N ASN A 135 -12.46 -14.34 -5.96
CA ASN A 135 -12.54 -15.79 -6.09
C ASN A 135 -11.51 -16.33 -7.11
N LEU A 136 -10.51 -15.52 -7.48
CA LEU A 136 -9.51 -15.80 -8.51
C LEU A 136 -10.10 -16.10 -9.89
N GLN A 137 -11.33 -15.66 -10.17
CA GLN A 137 -11.92 -15.78 -11.50
C GLN A 137 -11.39 -14.68 -12.41
N PRO A 138 -10.97 -15.00 -13.65
CA PRO A 138 -10.48 -13.99 -14.60
C PRO A 138 -11.54 -12.92 -14.88
N THR A 139 -11.11 -11.66 -14.83
CA THR A 139 -11.92 -10.49 -15.18
C THR A 139 -11.44 -9.86 -16.49
N HIS A 140 -10.11 -9.78 -16.68
CA HIS A 140 -9.46 -9.33 -17.89
C HIS A 140 -8.01 -9.84 -17.92
N GLU A 141 -7.45 -10.05 -19.11
CA GLU A 141 -6.08 -10.52 -19.29
C GLU A 141 -5.40 -9.72 -20.43
N TYR A 142 -4.10 -9.46 -20.28
CA TYR A 142 -3.30 -8.78 -21.31
C TYR A 142 -1.84 -9.21 -21.26
N VAL A 143 -1.10 -8.97 -22.35
CA VAL A 143 0.33 -9.28 -22.45
C VAL A 143 1.16 -8.01 -22.51
N ARG A 144 2.13 -7.87 -21.61
CA ARG A 144 3.23 -6.90 -21.78
C ARG A 144 4.26 -7.53 -22.70
N LYS A 145 4.43 -6.99 -23.92
CA LYS A 145 5.31 -7.58 -24.93
C LYS A 145 6.76 -7.12 -24.72
N ALA A 146 7.70 -8.04 -24.85
CA ALA A 146 9.13 -7.76 -25.00
C ALA A 146 9.50 -7.84 -26.48
N SER A 147 9.53 -6.69 -27.15
CA SER A 147 9.76 -6.62 -28.61
C SER A 147 10.98 -5.81 -29.02
N GLU A 148 11.57 -5.03 -28.12
CA GLU A 148 12.59 -4.03 -28.47
C GLU A 148 13.73 -4.02 -27.46
N ILE A 149 14.90 -3.55 -27.86
CA ILE A 149 16.01 -3.33 -26.93
C ILE A 149 15.70 -2.06 -26.13
N LEU A 150 15.67 -2.17 -24.80
CA LEU A 150 15.31 -1.05 -23.92
C LEU A 150 16.54 -0.44 -23.26
N TYR A 151 16.80 0.82 -23.59
CA TYR A 151 17.75 1.69 -22.87
C TYR A 151 17.13 2.30 -21.62
N THR A 152 15.80 2.30 -21.53
CA THR A 152 15.02 2.72 -20.37
C THR A 152 13.96 1.66 -20.05
N ALA A 153 14.29 0.74 -19.16
CA ALA A 153 13.42 -0.35 -18.74
C ALA A 153 12.56 0.00 -17.51
N ALA A 154 12.92 1.06 -16.78
CA ALA A 154 12.16 1.57 -15.64
C ALA A 154 10.70 1.83 -16.02
N ASN A 155 9.76 1.35 -15.20
CA ASN A 155 8.30 1.44 -15.42
C ASN A 155 7.75 0.74 -16.68
N VAL A 156 8.62 0.10 -17.48
CA VAL A 156 8.24 -0.65 -18.70
C VAL A 156 8.28 -2.16 -18.42
N VAL A 157 9.38 -2.62 -17.82
CA VAL A 157 9.63 -4.04 -17.54
C VAL A 157 9.26 -4.36 -16.11
N ASP A 158 8.47 -5.41 -15.95
CA ASP A 158 8.02 -5.89 -14.64
C ASP A 158 9.15 -6.61 -13.88
N HIS A 159 9.09 -6.54 -12.54
CA HIS A 159 9.99 -7.20 -11.60
C HIS A 159 10.37 -8.64 -11.98
N CYS A 160 9.38 -9.46 -12.34
CA CYS A 160 9.54 -10.91 -12.51
C CYS A 160 10.02 -11.33 -13.91
N SER A 161 10.09 -10.40 -14.85
CA SER A 161 10.32 -10.71 -16.27
C SER A 161 11.79 -10.64 -16.69
N VAL A 162 12.72 -10.51 -15.74
CA VAL A 162 14.14 -10.23 -16.02
C VAL A 162 15.05 -11.38 -15.57
N MET A 163 16.11 -11.60 -16.34
CA MET A 163 17.30 -12.35 -15.93
C MET A 163 18.52 -11.53 -16.28
N HIS A 164 19.50 -11.45 -15.38
CA HIS A 164 20.77 -10.81 -15.67
C HIS A 164 21.95 -11.62 -15.15
N THR A 165 23.14 -11.32 -15.65
CA THR A 165 24.39 -11.92 -15.20
C THR A 165 24.73 -11.49 -13.77
N ARG A 166 25.45 -12.31 -13.01
CA ARG A 166 26.00 -11.86 -11.73
C ARG A 166 27.05 -10.76 -11.91
N ARG A 167 27.80 -10.77 -13.02
CA ARG A 167 28.89 -9.81 -13.28
C ARG A 167 28.42 -8.35 -13.35
N ILE A 168 27.20 -8.08 -13.83
CA ILE A 168 26.67 -6.70 -13.84
C ILE A 168 26.44 -6.15 -12.42
N LEU A 169 26.13 -7.01 -11.44
CA LEU A 169 25.93 -6.58 -10.04
C LEU A 169 27.20 -5.98 -9.43
N LEU A 170 28.39 -6.44 -9.84
CA LEU A 170 29.65 -5.86 -9.40
C LEU A 170 29.77 -4.39 -9.85
N LYS A 171 29.38 -4.10 -11.10
CA LYS A 171 29.37 -2.72 -11.64
C LYS A 171 28.35 -1.85 -10.88
N VAL A 172 27.16 -2.39 -10.61
CA VAL A 172 26.13 -1.71 -9.82
C VAL A 172 26.66 -1.38 -8.43
N TYR A 173 27.19 -2.37 -7.71
CA TYR A 173 27.69 -2.16 -6.36
C TYR A 173 28.86 -1.17 -6.32
N GLN A 174 29.80 -1.24 -7.26
CA GLN A 174 30.91 -0.30 -7.35
C GLN A 174 30.45 1.15 -7.55
N LYS A 175 29.39 1.38 -8.32
CA LYS A 175 28.88 2.73 -8.60
C LYS A 175 27.95 3.27 -7.51
N TYR A 176 27.10 2.42 -6.93
CA TYR A 176 26.02 2.85 -6.03
C TYR A 176 26.22 2.44 -4.57
N SER A 177 27.26 1.67 -4.26
CA SER A 177 27.52 1.07 -2.93
C SER A 177 26.36 0.21 -2.38
N ASN A 178 25.41 -0.15 -3.23
CA ASN A 178 24.24 -0.96 -2.92
C ASN A 178 23.68 -1.57 -4.24
N TYR A 179 22.90 -2.65 -4.16
CA TYR A 179 22.28 -3.24 -5.37
C TYR A 179 20.91 -2.61 -5.64
N TRP A 180 19.89 -3.01 -4.89
CA TRP A 180 18.53 -2.46 -4.95
C TRP A 180 18.39 -1.26 -4.02
N GLU A 181 17.61 -0.25 -4.42
CA GLU A 181 17.33 0.92 -3.59
C GLU A 181 16.37 0.55 -2.46
N THR A 182 16.77 0.88 -1.23
CA THR A 182 16.02 0.53 -0.01
C THR A 182 15.31 1.70 0.62
N ASP A 183 15.52 2.93 0.13
CA ASP A 183 14.76 4.09 0.60
C ASP A 183 13.24 3.84 0.45
N PRO A 184 12.43 4.00 1.53
CA PRO A 184 11.00 3.79 1.49
C PRO A 184 10.25 4.74 0.53
N LEU A 185 10.88 5.82 0.06
CA LEU A 185 10.36 6.68 -1.00
C LEU A 185 10.05 5.87 -2.29
N TYR A 186 10.85 4.84 -2.57
CA TYR A 186 10.73 4.01 -3.77
C TYR A 186 9.95 2.72 -3.54
N TRP A 187 9.13 2.65 -2.50
CA TRP A 187 8.37 1.45 -2.19
C TRP A 187 7.56 0.92 -3.38
N PHE A 188 7.04 1.83 -4.20
CA PHE A 188 6.12 1.55 -5.30
C PHE A 188 6.81 1.10 -6.59
N ASN A 189 8.10 1.38 -6.74
CA ASN A 189 8.83 1.27 -7.99
C ASN A 189 10.32 0.90 -7.78
N GLY A 190 10.62 0.14 -6.73
CA GLY A 190 11.99 -0.28 -6.41
C GLY A 190 12.63 -1.15 -7.50
N ASP A 191 11.82 -1.88 -8.25
CA ASP A 191 12.24 -2.58 -9.48
C ASP A 191 12.66 -1.58 -10.57
N ALA A 192 11.84 -0.57 -10.87
CA ALA A 192 12.16 0.48 -11.82
C ALA A 192 13.47 1.20 -11.45
N MET A 193 13.70 1.46 -10.15
CA MET A 193 14.95 2.05 -9.67
C MET A 193 16.15 1.14 -9.91
N PHE A 194 16.00 -0.18 -9.67
CA PHE A 194 17.05 -1.13 -9.97
C PHE A 194 17.30 -1.28 -11.49
N TRP A 195 16.24 -1.27 -12.31
CA TRP A 195 16.35 -1.28 -13.77
C TRP A 195 17.10 -0.05 -14.29
N LYS A 196 16.85 1.14 -13.73
CA LYS A 196 17.62 2.35 -14.06
C LYS A 196 19.11 2.16 -13.76
N ARG A 197 19.46 1.51 -12.65
CA ARG A 197 20.87 1.19 -12.31
C ARG A 197 21.49 0.23 -13.33
N LEU A 198 20.78 -0.82 -13.74
CA LEU A 198 21.24 -1.77 -14.77
C LEU A 198 21.42 -1.10 -16.13
N ASN A 199 20.46 -0.26 -16.55
CA ASN A 199 20.52 0.48 -17.81
C ASN A 199 21.72 1.43 -17.92
N THR A 200 22.34 1.83 -16.80
CA THR A 200 23.60 2.59 -16.85
C THR A 200 24.79 1.79 -17.37
N PHE A 201 24.67 0.47 -17.49
CA PHE A 201 25.75 -0.42 -17.94
C PHE A 201 25.39 -1.28 -19.16
N GLN A 202 24.12 -1.65 -19.33
CA GLN A 202 23.67 -2.50 -20.43
C GLN A 202 22.18 -2.24 -20.73
N PRO A 203 21.76 -2.17 -22.01
CA PRO A 203 20.34 -2.21 -22.32
C PRO A 203 19.73 -3.58 -22.02
N PHE A 204 18.41 -3.63 -21.93
CA PHE A 204 17.65 -4.87 -21.72
C PHE A 204 17.31 -5.47 -23.08
N TYR A 205 17.72 -6.72 -23.31
CA TYR A 205 17.49 -7.40 -24.58
C TYR A 205 16.20 -8.25 -24.53
N PRO A 206 15.30 -8.12 -25.52
CA PRO A 206 14.00 -8.76 -25.48
C PRO A 206 14.09 -10.24 -25.86
N ILE A 207 13.36 -11.06 -25.12
CA ILE A 207 12.97 -12.41 -25.51
C ILE A 207 11.46 -12.35 -25.77
N ASN A 208 11.07 -12.35 -27.04
CA ASN A 208 9.68 -12.22 -27.46
C ASN A 208 8.86 -13.51 -27.26
N LYS A 209 8.83 -13.99 -26.02
CA LYS A 209 8.07 -15.14 -25.54
C LYS A 209 7.47 -14.77 -24.18
N VAL A 210 6.25 -15.22 -23.91
CA VAL A 210 5.66 -15.12 -22.57
C VAL A 210 6.37 -16.13 -21.68
N LEU A 211 7.16 -15.65 -20.71
CA LEU A 211 7.89 -16.54 -19.79
C LEU A 211 7.45 -16.46 -18.33
N ASP A 212 6.55 -15.54 -18.00
CA ASP A 212 5.96 -15.43 -16.67
C ASP A 212 4.49 -15.01 -16.75
N ILE A 213 3.72 -15.43 -15.74
CA ILE A 213 2.29 -15.18 -15.59
C ILE A 213 2.06 -14.55 -14.21
N THR A 214 1.61 -13.31 -14.17
CA THR A 214 1.36 -12.56 -12.93
C THR A 214 -0.12 -12.39 -12.69
N PHE A 215 -0.56 -12.61 -11.43
CA PHE A 215 -1.94 -12.40 -11.02
C PHE A 215 -2.13 -11.05 -10.35
N LYS A 216 -3.04 -10.24 -10.88
CA LYS A 216 -3.54 -9.01 -10.24
C LYS A 216 -4.87 -9.30 -9.57
N THR A 217 -4.85 -9.47 -8.26
CA THR A 217 -6.04 -9.64 -7.41
C THR A 217 -6.54 -8.28 -6.88
N PRO A 218 -7.77 -8.20 -6.32
CA PRO A 218 -8.23 -6.99 -5.63
C PRO A 218 -7.36 -6.60 -4.42
N PHE A 219 -6.59 -7.55 -3.87
CA PHE A 219 -5.65 -7.35 -2.77
C PHE A 219 -4.22 -7.03 -3.22
N SER A 220 -3.97 -6.93 -4.53
CA SER A 220 -2.66 -6.51 -5.04
C SER A 220 -2.32 -5.14 -4.49
N PHE A 221 -1.04 -4.94 -4.16
CA PHE A 221 -0.56 -3.72 -3.55
C PHE A 221 -0.99 -2.46 -4.32
N GLN A 222 -0.88 -2.47 -5.66
CA GLN A 222 -1.25 -1.34 -6.51
C GLN A 222 -2.74 -1.00 -6.41
N ASN A 223 -3.62 -2.01 -6.29
CA ASN A 223 -5.07 -1.82 -6.17
C ASN A 223 -5.45 -1.30 -4.78
N LEU A 224 -4.84 -1.84 -3.72
CA LEU A 224 -5.10 -1.40 -2.35
C LEU A 224 -4.54 0.01 -2.10
N TYR A 225 -3.46 0.37 -2.77
CA TYR A 225 -2.81 1.66 -2.65
C TYR A 225 -3.43 2.78 -3.49
N ALA A 226 -3.98 2.44 -4.67
CA ALA A 226 -4.57 3.43 -5.58
C ALA A 226 -5.53 4.38 -4.86
N ASN A 227 -5.37 5.68 -5.13
CA ASN A 227 -6.18 6.76 -4.59
C ASN A 227 -6.13 6.89 -3.05
N LEU A 228 -5.05 6.45 -2.40
CA LEU A 228 -4.81 6.80 -1.00
C LEU A 228 -4.19 8.20 -0.88
N PRO A 229 -4.66 9.03 0.07
CA PRO A 229 -4.20 10.41 0.21
C PRO A 229 -2.75 10.46 0.72
N SER A 230 -1.97 11.41 0.19
CA SER A 230 -0.62 11.76 0.65
C SER A 230 -0.61 12.33 2.07
N LYS A 231 -1.73 12.91 2.48
CA LYS A 231 -1.95 13.46 3.81
C LYS A 231 -2.72 12.49 4.70
N ASP A 232 -2.29 12.39 5.95
CA ASP A 232 -2.96 11.60 6.98
C ASP A 232 -4.28 12.25 7.40
N LEU A 233 -5.32 11.44 7.56
CA LEU A 233 -6.66 11.89 7.89
C LEU A 233 -7.18 11.15 9.13
N ASN A 234 -7.59 11.90 10.15
CA ASN A 234 -8.23 11.36 11.34
C ASN A 234 -9.64 10.84 11.05
N GLY A 235 -10.10 9.90 11.87
CA GLY A 235 -11.42 9.27 11.81
C GLY A 235 -11.60 8.20 10.75
N ILE A 236 -10.54 7.86 10.00
CA ILE A 236 -10.58 6.79 9.00
C ILE A 236 -10.41 5.44 9.68
N LEU A 237 -11.25 4.48 9.31
CA LEU A 237 -11.09 3.08 9.68
C LEU A 237 -10.30 2.33 8.62
N LEU A 238 -9.32 1.57 9.05
CA LEU A 238 -8.38 0.84 8.21
C LEU A 238 -8.45 -0.65 8.52
N ARG A 239 -8.28 -1.50 7.51
CA ARG A 239 -8.19 -2.95 7.69
C ARG A 239 -6.96 -3.53 7.01
N ASN A 240 -6.24 -4.39 7.73
CA ASN A 240 -5.08 -5.12 7.21
C ASN A 240 -5.50 -6.39 6.44
N SER A 241 -4.51 -7.14 5.94
CA SER A 241 -4.71 -8.40 5.23
C SER A 241 -5.25 -9.54 6.13
N GLN A 242 -5.08 -9.46 7.46
CA GLN A 242 -5.66 -10.43 8.42
C GLN A 242 -7.12 -10.15 8.78
N GLY A 243 -7.58 -8.93 8.50
CA GLY A 243 -8.91 -8.48 8.91
C GLY A 243 -8.93 -7.67 10.21
N ASP A 244 -7.78 -7.41 10.84
CA ASP A 244 -7.69 -6.50 11.98
C ASP A 244 -8.09 -5.10 11.56
N VAL A 245 -8.82 -4.42 12.44
CA VAL A 245 -9.36 -3.08 12.20
C VAL A 245 -8.67 -2.08 13.11
N PHE A 246 -8.33 -0.94 12.52
CA PHE A 246 -7.70 0.17 13.22
C PHE A 246 -8.45 1.46 12.95
N LEU A 247 -8.50 2.34 13.94
CA LEU A 247 -8.92 3.72 13.79
C LEU A 247 -7.68 4.62 13.68
N VAL A 248 -7.64 5.52 12.70
CA VAL A 248 -6.72 6.66 12.73
C VAL A 248 -7.32 7.73 13.62
N ASP A 249 -6.71 7.99 14.77
CA ASP A 249 -7.16 8.99 15.73
C ASP A 249 -5.95 9.67 16.37
N ASN A 250 -5.96 11.00 16.41
CA ASN A 250 -4.79 11.82 16.75
C ASN A 250 -3.53 11.42 15.95
N TYR A 251 -3.70 11.13 14.65
CA TYR A 251 -2.65 10.69 13.72
C TYR A 251 -1.93 9.40 14.12
N LYS A 252 -2.50 8.64 15.06
CA LYS A 252 -2.03 7.31 15.45
C LYS A 252 -2.98 6.26 14.92
N ARG A 253 -2.41 5.12 14.55
CA ARG A 253 -3.18 3.91 14.29
C ARG A 253 -3.50 3.23 15.62
N ARG A 254 -4.77 3.14 15.97
CA ARG A 254 -5.23 2.55 17.22
C ARG A 254 -6.07 1.29 16.92
N PRO A 255 -5.68 0.10 17.42
CA PRO A 255 -6.49 -1.11 17.26
C PRO A 255 -7.91 -0.90 17.82
N ILE A 256 -8.94 -1.40 17.13
CA ILE A 256 -10.34 -1.28 17.59
C ILE A 256 -11.09 -2.60 17.38
N SER A 257 -11.69 -3.11 18.46
CA SER A 257 -12.46 -4.36 18.40
C SER A 257 -13.85 -4.16 17.79
N LYS A 258 -14.53 -5.25 17.42
CA LYS A 258 -15.90 -5.22 16.88
C LYS A 258 -16.92 -4.65 17.88
N GLU A 259 -16.73 -4.94 19.16
CA GLU A 259 -17.53 -4.39 20.26
C GLU A 259 -17.37 -2.88 20.31
N MET A 260 -16.13 -2.40 20.24
CA MET A 260 -15.82 -0.96 20.32
C MET A 260 -16.26 -0.20 19.07
N LEU A 261 -16.17 -0.80 17.88
CA LEU A 261 -16.79 -0.27 16.65
C LEU A 261 -18.30 -0.05 16.84
N SER A 262 -18.98 -1.02 17.44
CA SER A 262 -20.43 -0.99 17.68
C SER A 262 -20.83 0.00 18.78
N TYR A 263 -20.01 0.11 19.83
CA TYR A 263 -20.21 1.05 20.92
C TYR A 263 -20.08 2.50 20.44
N PHE A 264 -18.97 2.83 19.76
CA PHE A 264 -18.70 4.16 19.21
C PHE A 264 -19.41 4.47 17.89
N LYS A 265 -20.37 3.63 17.48
CA LYS A 265 -21.25 3.85 16.32
C LYS A 265 -20.51 4.05 14.99
N TYR A 266 -19.38 3.37 14.83
CA TYR A 266 -18.65 3.33 13.58
C TYR A 266 -19.41 2.51 12.53
N ASN A 267 -19.49 3.03 11.30
CA ASN A 267 -20.07 2.30 10.18
C ASN A 267 -19.02 1.34 9.60
N GLN A 268 -19.23 0.04 9.79
CA GLN A 268 -18.31 -1.00 9.32
C GLN A 268 -18.19 -1.05 7.79
N ASN A 269 -19.15 -0.49 7.05
CA ASN A 269 -19.07 -0.37 5.58
C ASN A 269 -18.12 0.75 5.12
N GLN A 270 -17.53 1.52 6.04
CA GLN A 270 -16.53 2.55 5.75
C GLN A 270 -15.11 2.13 6.14
N ILE A 271 -14.89 0.84 6.44
CA ILE A 271 -13.57 0.31 6.72
C ILE A 271 -12.80 0.19 5.41
N VAL A 272 -11.71 0.94 5.29
CA VAL A 272 -10.87 1.01 4.09
C VAL A 272 -9.82 -0.11 4.13
N PRO A 273 -9.83 -1.06 3.19
CA PRO A 273 -8.74 -2.01 3.06
C PRO A 273 -7.51 -1.31 2.50
N ILE A 274 -6.37 -1.47 3.17
CA ILE A 274 -5.10 -0.84 2.78
C ILE A 274 -3.95 -1.84 2.90
N PRO A 275 -2.87 -1.68 2.12
CA PRO A 275 -1.74 -2.59 2.19
C PRO A 275 -0.95 -2.33 3.48
N GLU A 276 -0.44 -3.40 4.08
CA GLU A 276 0.27 -3.39 5.36
C GLU A 276 1.33 -2.28 5.52
N PRO A 277 2.23 -2.01 4.56
CA PRO A 277 3.21 -0.92 4.66
C PRO A 277 2.57 0.44 4.97
N PHE A 278 1.41 0.72 4.39
CA PHE A 278 0.67 1.96 4.61
C PHE A 278 -0.04 2.00 5.96
N ILE A 279 -0.35 0.83 6.53
CA ILE A 279 -0.87 0.76 7.89
C ILE A 279 0.24 1.14 8.87
N TYR A 280 1.47 0.68 8.62
CA TYR A 280 2.63 0.86 9.51
C TYR A 280 3.33 2.22 9.37
N LYS A 281 2.92 3.07 8.41
CA LYS A 281 3.37 4.47 8.35
C LYS A 281 2.95 5.27 9.59
N TYR A 282 1.81 4.90 10.18
CA TYR A 282 1.29 5.54 11.38
C TYR A 282 2.01 5.03 12.61
N THR A 283 2.26 5.92 13.57
CA THR A 283 2.68 5.47 14.91
C THR A 283 1.53 4.70 15.55
N GLU A 284 1.84 3.54 16.14
CA GLU A 284 0.83 2.75 16.86
C GLU A 284 0.46 3.45 18.18
N GLY A 285 -0.84 3.58 18.42
CA GLY A 285 -1.40 4.08 19.67
C GLY A 285 -2.09 2.98 20.48
N PRO A 286 -2.46 3.26 21.74
CA PRO A 286 -3.17 2.28 22.55
C PRO A 286 -4.51 1.91 21.91
N SER A 287 -4.92 0.67 22.11
CA SER A 287 -6.22 0.16 21.66
C SER A 287 -7.36 1.06 22.11
N ILE A 288 -8.37 1.18 21.27
CA ILE A 288 -9.61 1.90 21.59
C ILE A 288 -10.40 1.06 22.59
N THR A 289 -10.59 1.58 23.80
CA THR A 289 -11.35 0.94 24.88
C THR A 289 -12.28 1.95 25.54
N LEU A 290 -13.08 1.51 26.52
CA LEU A 290 -13.92 2.39 27.34
C LEU A 290 -13.16 3.10 28.47
N THR A 291 -11.90 2.75 28.70
CA THR A 291 -11.04 3.39 29.72
C THR A 291 -10.24 4.55 29.14
N GLU A 292 -10.23 4.68 27.82
CA GLU A 292 -9.59 5.76 27.07
C GLU A 292 -10.61 6.85 26.73
N PRO A 293 -10.16 8.10 26.49
CA PRO A 293 -11.03 9.15 25.99
C PRO A 293 -11.75 8.74 24.70
N ILE A 294 -12.97 9.24 24.55
CA ILE A 294 -13.79 9.06 23.35
C ILE A 294 -12.99 9.50 22.11
N PRO A 295 -12.93 8.69 21.05
CA PRO A 295 -12.17 9.04 19.86
C PRO A 295 -12.68 10.31 19.18
N ASN A 296 -11.79 11.02 18.46
CA ASN A 296 -12.18 12.20 17.71
C ASN A 296 -13.17 11.87 16.58
N LEU A 297 -13.81 12.93 16.11
CA LEU A 297 -14.81 12.97 15.07
C LEU A 297 -16.08 12.19 15.43
N ARG A 298 -16.44 12.16 16.72
CA ARG A 298 -17.63 11.50 17.25
C ARG A 298 -18.66 12.52 17.74
N VAL A 299 -19.93 12.18 17.57
CA VAL A 299 -21.03 12.96 18.15
C VAL A 299 -21.51 12.27 19.41
N VAL A 300 -21.64 13.05 20.47
CA VAL A 300 -22.00 12.54 21.80
C VAL A 300 -23.17 13.33 22.38
N LYS A 301 -23.96 12.67 23.23
CA LYS A 301 -25.11 13.24 23.93
C LYS A 301 -24.98 12.98 25.42
N ASN A 302 -25.04 14.03 26.23
CA ASN A 302 -25.02 13.88 27.68
C ASN A 302 -26.41 13.51 28.24
N GLU A 303 -26.48 13.31 29.56
CA GLU A 303 -27.69 12.93 30.29
C GLU A 303 -28.78 14.02 30.24
N LYS A 304 -28.39 15.29 30.12
CA LYS A 304 -29.31 16.43 29.93
C LYS A 304 -29.85 16.53 28.51
N GLY A 305 -29.30 15.74 27.59
CA GLY A 305 -29.68 15.68 26.20
C GLY A 305 -29.01 16.70 25.30
N GLU A 306 -27.98 17.40 25.78
CA GLU A 306 -27.14 18.31 25.02
C GLU A 306 -26.21 17.53 24.09
N LEU A 307 -25.95 18.07 22.90
CA LEU A 307 -25.13 17.44 21.88
C LEU A 307 -23.78 18.12 21.76
N PHE A 308 -22.73 17.32 21.66
CA PHE A 308 -21.36 17.78 21.44
C PHE A 308 -20.70 17.02 20.30
N TYR A 309 -19.80 17.69 19.59
CA TYR A 309 -18.87 17.06 18.66
C TYR A 309 -17.50 17.00 19.30
N ILE A 310 -16.92 15.79 19.35
CA ILE A 310 -15.57 15.56 19.85
C ILE A 310 -14.61 15.67 18.67
N GLU A 311 -13.69 16.62 18.71
CA GLU A 311 -12.62 16.79 17.71
C GLU A 311 -11.42 17.51 18.32
N ASN A 312 -10.21 17.21 17.84
CA ASN A 312 -8.96 17.79 18.35
C ASN A 312 -8.85 17.79 19.89
N ASN A 313 -9.36 16.76 20.55
CA ASN A 313 -9.45 16.62 22.01
C ASN A 313 -10.26 17.76 22.71
N GLN A 314 -11.24 18.32 22.00
CA GLN A 314 -12.19 19.30 22.50
C GLN A 314 -13.63 18.78 22.37
N LYS A 315 -14.52 19.23 23.27
CA LYS A 315 -15.97 19.08 23.13
C LYS A 315 -16.57 20.38 22.60
N ARG A 316 -17.16 20.34 21.41
CA ARG A 316 -17.80 21.48 20.76
C ARG A 316 -19.33 21.36 20.83
N PRO A 317 -20.05 22.22 21.56
CA PRO A 317 -21.50 22.12 21.66
C PRO A 317 -22.18 22.48 20.34
N PHE A 318 -23.24 21.77 19.98
CA PHE A 318 -24.14 22.19 18.90
C PHE A 318 -25.11 23.24 19.43
N ILE A 319 -25.13 24.43 18.81
CA ILE A 319 -26.01 25.51 19.29
C ILE A 319 -27.50 25.21 19.08
N ASN A 320 -27.83 24.42 18.05
CA ASN A 320 -29.19 23.95 17.75
C ASN A 320 -29.18 22.76 16.76
N THR A 321 -30.36 22.19 16.54
CA THR A 321 -30.57 21.08 15.59
C THR A 321 -30.34 21.48 14.13
N THR A 322 -30.44 22.77 13.78
CA THR A 322 -30.11 23.27 12.44
C THR A 322 -28.62 23.12 12.16
N ALA A 323 -27.74 23.39 13.12
CA ALA A 323 -26.30 23.18 12.98
C ALA A 323 -25.96 21.71 12.74
N PHE A 324 -26.57 20.81 13.53
CA PHE A 324 -26.43 19.37 13.39
C PHE A 324 -26.81 18.89 11.97
N ARG A 325 -27.95 19.35 11.45
CA ARG A 325 -28.43 19.00 10.10
C ARG A 325 -27.58 19.64 8.99
N LYS A 326 -27.16 20.90 9.16
CA LYS A 326 -26.36 21.66 8.18
C LYS A 326 -25.08 20.91 7.79
N PHE A 327 -24.39 20.33 8.77
CA PHE A 327 -23.17 19.55 8.56
C PHE A 327 -23.41 18.05 8.42
N LYS A 328 -24.66 17.65 8.11
CA LYS A 328 -25.05 16.27 7.83
C LYS A 328 -24.60 15.27 8.91
N PHE A 329 -24.68 15.66 10.18
CA PHE A 329 -24.57 14.69 11.26
C PHE A 329 -25.82 13.81 11.31
N SER A 330 -25.65 12.58 11.75
CA SER A 330 -26.69 11.54 11.77
C SER A 330 -27.10 11.23 13.20
N VAL A 331 -28.39 10.97 13.43
CA VAL A 331 -28.84 10.57 14.77
C VAL A 331 -28.35 9.17 15.16
N GLN A 332 -27.97 8.35 14.17
CA GLN A 332 -27.48 6.99 14.37
C GLN A 332 -26.02 6.95 14.88
N GLU A 333 -25.25 8.03 14.69
CA GLU A 333 -23.87 8.16 15.20
C GLU A 333 -23.79 8.77 16.60
N ILE A 334 -24.92 9.12 17.23
CA ILE A 334 -24.94 9.72 18.57
C ILE A 334 -24.62 8.67 19.63
N ILE A 335 -23.53 8.90 20.37
CA ILE A 335 -23.12 8.09 21.52
C ILE A 335 -23.63 8.75 22.80
N LYS A 336 -24.32 7.99 23.66
CA LYS A 336 -24.72 8.50 24.98
C LYS A 336 -23.56 8.38 25.95
N VAL A 337 -23.24 9.46 26.65
CA VAL A 337 -22.08 9.55 27.55
C VAL A 337 -22.44 10.24 28.85
N SER A 338 -21.68 9.92 29.91
CA SER A 338 -21.80 10.60 31.20
C SER A 338 -21.19 12.01 31.13
N GLN A 339 -21.58 12.90 32.04
CA GLN A 339 -20.92 14.21 32.15
C GLN A 339 -19.42 14.05 32.49
N ARG A 340 -19.08 13.09 33.35
CA ARG A 340 -17.68 12.77 33.70
C ARG A 340 -16.82 12.47 32.46
N SER A 341 -17.34 11.71 31.51
CA SER A 341 -16.64 11.40 30.25
C SER A 341 -16.46 12.64 29.36
N LEU A 342 -17.38 13.61 29.43
CA LEU A 342 -17.24 14.88 28.73
C LEU A 342 -16.24 15.82 29.39
N ASP A 343 -16.11 15.75 30.72
CA ASP A 343 -15.21 16.62 31.48
C ASP A 343 -13.73 16.30 31.21
N GLU A 344 -13.43 15.15 30.60
CA GLU A 344 -12.11 14.80 30.07
C GLU A 344 -11.67 15.68 28.88
N PHE A 345 -12.62 16.35 28.21
CA PHE A 345 -12.36 17.19 27.04
C PHE A 345 -12.41 18.67 27.40
N SER A 346 -11.45 19.43 26.86
CA SER A 346 -11.49 20.89 26.94
C SER A 346 -12.66 21.46 26.12
N ASP A 347 -13.17 22.62 26.52
CA ASP A 347 -14.25 23.28 25.79
C ASP A 347 -13.76 23.84 24.46
N GLY A 348 -14.45 23.48 23.39
CA GLY A 348 -14.23 24.01 22.06
C GLY A 348 -15.33 24.98 21.62
N PRO A 349 -15.10 25.76 20.56
CA PRO A 349 -16.07 26.73 20.05
C PRO A 349 -17.35 26.03 19.54
N PRO A 350 -18.55 26.58 19.80
CA PRO A 350 -19.80 25.96 19.37
C PRO A 350 -19.88 25.78 17.85
N ILE A 351 -20.69 24.80 17.41
CA ILE A 351 -21.00 24.57 16.00
C ILE A 351 -22.26 25.37 15.65
N TYR A 352 -22.10 26.37 14.79
CA TYR A 352 -23.16 27.26 14.31
C TYR A 352 -23.65 26.86 12.90
N PRO A 353 -24.95 27.02 12.59
CA PRO A 353 -25.48 26.71 11.25
C PRO A 353 -25.11 27.76 10.20
N ASN A 354 -24.94 29.02 10.62
CA ASN A 354 -24.64 30.15 9.75
C ASN A 354 -23.13 30.29 9.61
N LEU A 355 -22.66 30.35 8.36
CA LEU A 355 -21.25 30.47 8.04
C LEU A 355 -20.85 31.96 7.99
N SER A 356 -19.74 32.27 8.63
CA SER A 356 -19.11 33.59 8.71
C SER A 356 -17.58 33.44 8.74
N ASN A 357 -16.85 34.55 8.70
CA ASN A 357 -15.39 34.59 8.86
C ASN A 357 -14.88 34.13 10.24
N TYR A 358 -15.76 34.03 11.24
CA TYR A 358 -15.41 33.51 12.57
C TYR A 358 -15.87 32.06 12.78
N THR A 359 -16.55 31.47 11.80
CA THR A 359 -17.04 30.10 11.91
C THR A 359 -15.87 29.13 11.82
N ILE A 360 -15.88 28.11 12.68
CA ILE A 360 -14.95 26.98 12.59
C ILE A 360 -15.76 25.78 12.09
N LEU A 361 -15.44 25.28 10.91
CA LEU A 361 -16.12 24.11 10.35
C LEU A 361 -15.75 22.85 11.16
N PRO A 362 -16.64 21.84 11.23
CA PRO A 362 -16.28 20.57 11.88
C PRO A 362 -15.24 19.79 11.07
N GLU A 363 -14.25 19.23 11.76
CA GLU A 363 -13.20 18.38 11.20
C GLU A 363 -13.77 17.12 10.51
N GLY A 364 -13.05 16.59 9.52
CA GLY A 364 -13.43 15.39 8.78
C GLY A 364 -14.65 15.52 7.87
N LYS A 365 -15.30 16.69 7.83
CA LYS A 365 -16.40 16.96 6.91
C LYS A 365 -15.89 17.30 5.51
N VAL A 366 -16.59 16.78 4.51
CA VAL A 366 -16.30 17.06 3.10
C VAL A 366 -17.31 18.07 2.57
N PHE A 367 -16.82 19.10 1.89
CA PHE A 367 -17.58 20.17 1.27
C PHE A 367 -17.44 20.10 -0.25
N ILE A 368 -18.47 20.56 -0.97
CA ILE A 368 -18.49 20.57 -2.43
C ILE A 368 -18.96 21.92 -2.96
N TYR A 369 -18.22 22.46 -3.93
CA TYR A 369 -18.59 23.64 -4.70
C TYR A 369 -18.40 23.35 -6.19
N HIS A 370 -19.51 23.35 -6.95
CA HIS A 370 -19.58 22.80 -8.31
C HIS A 370 -19.04 21.35 -8.37
N HIS A 371 -17.91 21.14 -9.04
CA HIS A 371 -17.26 19.84 -9.20
C HIS A 371 -15.99 19.71 -8.36
N ASN A 372 -15.69 20.68 -7.50
CA ASN A 372 -14.51 20.67 -6.63
C ASN A 372 -14.89 20.23 -5.22
N TYR A 373 -14.14 19.29 -4.68
CA TYR A 373 -14.32 18.77 -3.33
C TYR A 373 -13.23 19.28 -2.39
N PHE A 374 -13.62 19.50 -1.14
CA PHE A 374 -12.73 19.98 -0.09
C PHE A 374 -12.96 19.18 1.19
N ILE A 375 -11.91 18.67 1.82
CA ILE A 375 -12.00 18.04 3.14
C ILE A 375 -11.50 19.03 4.20
N MET A 376 -12.26 19.17 5.30
CA MET A 376 -11.81 19.92 6.47
C MET A 376 -10.88 19.04 7.30
N THR A 377 -9.61 19.44 7.38
CA THR A 377 -8.58 18.81 8.23
C THR A 377 -7.58 19.87 8.65
N ASP A 378 -7.00 19.77 9.85
CA ASP A 378 -6.05 20.74 10.42
C ASP A 378 -6.56 22.20 10.36
N ARG A 379 -7.85 22.41 10.65
CA ARG A 379 -8.52 23.72 10.60
C ARG A 379 -8.50 24.42 9.23
N MET A 380 -8.24 23.69 8.15
CA MET A 380 -8.20 24.21 6.79
C MET A 380 -9.03 23.35 5.84
N LEU A 381 -9.58 23.97 4.80
CA LEU A 381 -10.17 23.23 3.69
C LEU A 381 -9.09 22.85 2.70
N HIS A 382 -8.89 21.55 2.49
CA HIS A 382 -7.95 21.04 1.51
C HIS A 382 -8.70 20.51 0.28
N PRO A 383 -8.37 20.97 -0.93
CA PRO A 383 -8.86 20.33 -2.16
C PRO A 383 -8.50 18.84 -2.16
N ILE A 384 -9.42 17.98 -2.62
CA ILE A 384 -9.23 16.53 -2.66
C ILE A 384 -9.97 15.90 -3.84
N ASP A 385 -9.35 14.93 -4.50
CA ASP A 385 -9.96 14.28 -5.67
C ASP A 385 -11.12 13.37 -5.31
N LYS A 386 -12.06 13.27 -6.25
CA LYS A 386 -13.26 12.43 -6.14
C LYS A 386 -12.91 10.96 -5.91
N ASP A 387 -11.88 10.46 -6.58
CA ASP A 387 -11.49 9.04 -6.49
C ASP A 387 -10.89 8.70 -5.12
N MET A 388 -10.17 9.64 -4.48
CA MET A 388 -9.73 9.51 -3.10
C MET A 388 -10.91 9.50 -2.13
N LEU A 389 -11.89 10.38 -2.32
CA LEU A 389 -13.12 10.38 -1.52
C LEU A 389 -13.92 9.08 -1.69
N GLN A 390 -13.91 8.49 -2.89
CA GLN A 390 -14.52 7.20 -3.14
C GLN A 390 -13.76 6.06 -2.43
N LYS A 391 -12.42 6.06 -2.50
CA LYS A 391 -11.55 5.11 -1.79
C LYS A 391 -11.77 5.15 -0.27
N LEU A 392 -11.96 6.35 0.29
CA LEU A 392 -12.18 6.57 1.72
C LEU A 392 -13.66 6.44 2.15
N TYR A 393 -14.57 6.12 1.23
CA TYR A 393 -16.03 6.07 1.49
C TYR A 393 -16.64 7.37 2.04
N LEU A 394 -16.08 8.53 1.66
CA LEU A 394 -16.50 9.86 2.12
C LEU A 394 -17.38 10.61 1.11
N LEU A 395 -17.55 10.11 -0.11
CA LEU A 395 -18.25 10.82 -1.19
C LEU A 395 -19.77 11.02 -0.92
N LYS A 396 -20.42 10.13 -0.17
CA LYS A 396 -21.89 10.13 0.01
C LYS A 396 -22.43 11.32 0.84
N ASN A 397 -21.62 11.90 1.72
CA ASN A 397 -22.06 12.89 2.71
C ASN A 397 -21.47 14.30 2.49
N CYS A 398 -21.09 14.63 1.24
CA CYS A 398 -20.55 15.95 0.91
C CYS A 398 -21.56 17.08 1.19
N ILE A 399 -21.09 18.19 1.77
CA ILE A 399 -21.89 19.34 2.17
C ILE A 399 -21.75 20.45 1.13
N PRO A 400 -22.84 20.88 0.47
CA PRO A 400 -22.77 21.99 -0.47
C PRO A 400 -22.33 23.28 0.25
N ILE A 401 -21.38 23.99 -0.36
CA ILE A 401 -20.90 25.29 0.12
C ILE A 401 -20.97 26.31 -1.04
N SER A 402 -21.39 27.54 -0.74
CA SER A 402 -21.42 28.62 -1.75
C SER A 402 -20.04 29.25 -1.91
N LYS A 403 -19.79 29.92 -3.05
CA LYS A 403 -18.56 30.67 -3.29
C LYS A 403 -18.27 31.68 -2.16
N THR A 404 -19.28 32.44 -1.75
CA THR A 404 -19.17 33.43 -0.67
C THR A 404 -18.82 32.80 0.67
N SER A 405 -19.44 31.65 1.00
CA SER A 405 -19.10 30.96 2.24
C SER A 405 -17.69 30.39 2.19
N LEU A 406 -17.28 29.83 1.03
CA LEU A 406 -15.95 29.27 0.84
C LEU A 406 -14.86 30.33 1.06
N SER A 407 -15.09 31.58 0.63
CA SER A 407 -14.13 32.69 0.85
C SER A 407 -13.90 33.07 2.31
N TYR A 408 -14.71 32.58 3.26
CA TYR A 408 -14.47 32.80 4.69
C TYR A 408 -13.39 31.89 5.27
N PHE A 409 -13.04 30.81 4.58
CA PHE A 409 -12.18 29.75 5.12
C PHE A 409 -10.84 29.71 4.40
N LYS A 410 -9.79 29.40 5.16
CA LYS A 410 -8.45 29.22 4.62
C LYS A 410 -8.42 27.93 3.79
N ILE A 411 -7.96 28.04 2.54
CA ILE A 411 -7.72 26.90 1.65
C ILE A 411 -6.26 26.46 1.81
N GLY A 412 -6.06 25.18 2.09
CA GLY A 412 -4.74 24.56 2.17
C GLY A 412 -4.27 24.00 0.83
N PRO A 413 -3.03 23.48 0.78
CA PRO A 413 -2.55 22.77 -0.40
C PRO A 413 -3.48 21.59 -0.75
N PRO A 414 -3.62 21.24 -2.04
CA PRO A 414 -4.39 20.05 -2.44
C PRO A 414 -3.80 18.80 -1.78
N ILE A 415 -4.66 17.89 -1.35
CA ILE A 415 -4.26 16.54 -0.97
C ILE A 415 -4.18 15.74 -2.25
N SER A 416 -2.95 15.43 -2.67
CA SER A 416 -2.66 14.51 -3.76
C SER A 416 -2.78 13.05 -3.29
N SER A 417 -2.77 12.10 -4.21
CA SER A 417 -2.38 10.73 -3.87
C SER A 417 -0.92 10.71 -3.41
N TYR A 418 -0.52 9.73 -2.59
CA TYR A 418 0.92 9.47 -2.39
C TYR A 418 1.59 9.38 -3.77
N PRO A 419 2.83 9.91 -3.92
CA PRO A 419 3.39 10.24 -5.22
C PRO A 419 3.31 9.05 -6.19
N SER A 420 2.40 9.17 -7.16
CA SER A 420 2.67 8.74 -8.53
C SER A 420 3.60 9.73 -9.23
N HIS A 421 3.89 10.89 -8.63
CA HIS A 421 4.70 11.96 -9.22
C HIS A 421 6.19 11.61 -9.38
N LEU A 422 6.72 10.59 -8.66
CA LEU A 422 8.04 10.00 -8.98
C LEU A 422 7.99 9.07 -10.21
N ALA A 423 6.81 8.81 -10.78
CA ALA A 423 6.68 8.21 -12.10
C ALA A 423 6.59 9.28 -13.21
N GLU A 424 6.22 10.52 -12.88
CA GLU A 424 6.10 11.64 -13.82
C GLU A 424 7.38 12.49 -13.90
N GLU A 425 8.05 12.78 -12.78
CA GLU A 425 9.34 13.52 -12.74
C GLU A 425 10.53 12.76 -13.34
N TYR A 426 10.36 11.49 -13.74
CA TYR A 426 11.42 10.68 -14.33
C TYR A 426 11.11 10.22 -15.77
N GLN A 427 10.08 10.80 -16.40
CA GLN A 427 9.87 10.71 -17.84
C GLN A 427 10.62 11.78 -18.64
N GLU A 428 11.20 12.78 -17.95
CA GLU A 428 12.10 13.77 -18.55
C GLU A 428 13.51 13.55 -17.98
N ASP A 429 14.29 12.72 -18.68
CA ASP A 429 15.74 12.88 -18.94
C ASP A 429 16.24 11.75 -19.84
#